data_AF-A0A495JDV9-F1
#
_entry.id   AF-A0A495JDV9-F1
#
_cell.length_a   1.000
_cell.length_b   1.000
_cell.length_c   1.000
_cell.angle_alpha   90.00
_cell.angle_beta   90.00
_cell.angle_gamma   90.00
#
_symmetry.space_group_name_H-M   'P 1'
#
loop_
_entity.id
_entity.type
_entity.pdbx_description
1 polymer ?
#
loop_
_entity_poly.entity_id
_entity_poly.type
_entity_poly.pdbx_seq_one_letter_code
_entity_poly.pdbx_strand_id
1 'polypeptide(L)' 'MTSEEQERPQADEDWDRFVDGQLAELGISRDELARQAARGEFESASAQHLWTLIS' A
#
# COMPACT_ATOMS: atom_id res chain seq x y z
N MET A 1 -29.89 -23.60 11.81
CA MET A 1 -29.06 -23.32 10.62
C MET A 1 -28.01 -22.32 11.06
N THR A 2 -26.77 -22.77 11.01
CA THR A 2 -25.58 -22.12 11.57
C THR A 2 -25.20 -20.88 10.76
N SER A 3 -25.08 -19.75 11.46
CA SER A 3 -24.15 -18.64 11.21
C SER A 3 -23.82 -18.29 9.75
N GLU A 4 -24.70 -17.53 9.10
CA GLU A 4 -24.30 -16.68 7.96
C GLU A 4 -23.73 -15.37 8.50
N GLU A 5 -22.62 -15.46 9.22
CA GLU A 5 -21.71 -14.33 9.46
C GLU A 5 -20.64 -14.38 8.38
N GLN A 6 -21.06 -14.32 7.10
CA GLN A 6 -20.14 -14.38 5.97
C GLN A 6 -19.59 -12.98 5.64
N GLU A 7 -18.35 -12.78 6.09
CA GLU A 7 -17.25 -12.17 5.34
C GLU A 7 -17.32 -10.66 5.05
N ARG A 8 -17.10 -9.84 6.07
CA ARG A 8 -16.45 -8.53 5.92
C ARG A 8 -15.17 -8.57 6.77
N PRO A 9 -13.95 -8.25 6.28
CA PRO A 9 -13.54 -7.63 5.01
C PRO A 9 -12.39 -8.38 4.26
N GLN A 10 -12.53 -8.67 2.95
CA GLN A 10 -11.37 -9.06 2.11
C GLN A 10 -10.67 -7.85 1.46
N ALA A 11 -11.37 -6.70 1.37
CA ALA A 11 -10.84 -5.51 0.69
C ALA A 11 -9.55 -4.97 1.34
N ASP A 12 -9.41 -5.07 2.67
CA ASP A 12 -8.25 -4.55 3.39
C ASP A 12 -7.01 -5.46 3.19
N GLU A 13 -7.19 -6.78 3.16
CA GLU A 13 -6.11 -7.74 2.86
C GLU A 13 -5.65 -7.66 1.40
N ASP A 14 -6.60 -7.53 0.47
CA ASP A 14 -6.30 -7.36 -0.95
C ASP A 14 -5.58 -6.03 -1.20
N TRP A 15 -5.91 -5.00 -0.43
CA TRP A 15 -5.26 -3.71 -0.51
C TRP A 15 -3.82 -3.75 0.01
N ASP A 16 -3.58 -4.34 1.17
CA ASP A 16 -2.21 -4.44 1.70
C ASP A 16 -1.32 -5.29 0.77
N ARG A 17 -1.85 -6.39 0.21
CA ARG A 17 -1.12 -7.19 -0.80
C ARG A 17 -0.81 -6.39 -2.07
N PHE A 18 -1.74 -5.57 -2.52
CA PHE A 18 -1.51 -4.68 -3.66
C PHE A 18 -0.39 -3.68 -3.37
N VAL A 19 -0.44 -3.02 -2.22
CA VAL A 19 0.58 -2.04 -1.80
C VAL A 19 1.95 -2.69 -1.68
N ASP A 20 2.04 -3.87 -1.06
CA ASP A 20 3.29 -4.62 -0.95
C ASP A 20 3.85 -5.02 -2.32
N GLY A 21 2.99 -5.40 -3.27
CA GLY A 21 3.39 -5.66 -4.65
C GLY A 21 3.98 -4.44 -5.33
N GLN A 22 3.35 -3.27 -5.19
CA GLN A 22 3.86 -2.01 -5.76
C GLN A 22 5.19 -1.60 -5.12
N LEU A 23 5.35 -1.75 -3.81
CA LEU A 23 6.61 -1.51 -3.11
C LEU A 23 7.73 -2.42 -3.63
N ALA A 24 7.43 -3.70 -3.84
CA ALA A 24 8.37 -4.66 -4.38
C ALA A 24 8.79 -4.34 -5.84
N GLU A 25 7.85 -3.92 -6.69
CA GLU A 25 8.13 -3.46 -8.06
C GLU A 25 9.02 -2.21 -8.09
N LEU A 26 8.81 -1.30 -7.13
CA LEU A 26 9.64 -0.10 -6.97
C LEU A 26 10.99 -0.38 -6.29
N GLY A 27 11.15 -1.57 -5.69
CA GLY A 27 12.37 -1.93 -4.96
C GLY A 27 12.58 -1.15 -3.66
N ILE A 28 11.52 -0.58 -3.09
CA ILE A 28 11.57 0.25 -1.87
C ILE A 28 10.68 -0.33 -0.78
N SER A 29 10.99 -0.03 0.49
CA SER A 29 10.13 -0.39 1.61
C SER A 29 9.10 0.71 1.91
N ARG A 30 8.07 0.35 2.69
CA ARG A 30 7.07 1.31 3.21
C ARG A 30 7.73 2.43 4.03
N ASP A 31 8.75 2.08 4.82
CA ASP A 31 9.56 3.05 5.57
C ASP A 31 10.32 4.01 4.65
N GLU A 32 10.89 3.50 3.56
CA GLU A 32 11.59 4.34 2.60
C GLU A 32 10.63 5.27 1.88
N LEU A 33 9.45 4.77 1.49
CA LEU A 33 8.39 5.59 0.91
C LEU A 33 7.93 6.70 1.88
N ALA A 34 7.78 6.40 3.16
CA ALA A 34 7.46 7.38 4.19
C ALA A 34 8.59 8.42 4.39
N ARG A 35 9.86 8.01 4.30
CA ARG A 35 11.01 8.93 4.34
C ARG A 35 11.04 9.86 3.13
N GLN A 36 10.76 9.34 1.94
CA GLN A 36 10.64 10.12 0.70
C GLN A 36 9.54 11.18 0.84
N ALA A 37 8.36 10.77 1.33
CA ALA A 37 7.24 11.67 1.58
C ALA A 37 7.56 12.76 2.62
N ALA A 38 8.23 12.41 3.72
CA ALA A 38 8.64 13.37 4.75
C ALA A 38 9.64 14.42 4.23
N ARG A 39 10.41 14.08 3.20
CA ARG A 39 11.35 15.00 2.51
C ARG A 39 10.70 15.76 1.37
N GLY A 40 9.52 15.34 0.91
CA GLY A 40 8.88 15.84 -0.31
C GLY A 40 9.62 15.42 -1.59
N GLU A 41 10.49 14.42 -1.51
CA GLU A 41 11.36 13.96 -2.59
C GLU A 41 11.10 12.48 -2.85
N PHE A 42 10.45 12.17 -3.97
CA PHE A 42 10.20 10.79 -4.39
C PHE A 42 11.20 10.37 -5.46
N GLU A 43 11.71 9.14 -5.36
CA GLU A 43 12.65 8.58 -6.34
C GLU A 43 12.00 8.35 -7.72
N SER A 44 10.67 8.23 -7.77
CA SER A 44 9.92 8.11 -9.01
C SER A 44 8.49 8.67 -8.87
N ALA A 45 7.88 8.98 -10.02
CA ALA A 45 6.47 9.35 -10.08
C ALA A 45 5.56 8.22 -9.54
N SER A 46 5.96 6.96 -9.73
CA SER A 46 5.24 5.80 -9.23
C SER A 46 5.29 5.72 -7.70
N ALA A 47 6.43 6.02 -7.08
CA ALA A 47 6.53 6.12 -5.62
C ALA A 47 5.64 7.25 -5.08
N GLN A 48 5.68 8.43 -5.70
CA GLN A 48 4.78 9.55 -5.34
C GLN A 48 3.29 9.16 -5.47
N HIS A 49 2.94 8.46 -6.54
CA HIS A 49 1.58 8.00 -6.79
C HIS A 49 1.14 6.99 -5.73
N LEU A 50 1.99 5.99 -5.45
CA LEU A 50 1.73 4.99 -4.41
C LEU A 50 1.55 5.64 -3.03
N TRP A 51 2.40 6.59 -2.66
CA TRP A 51 2.23 7.34 -1.42
C TRP A 51 0.88 8.06 -1.36
N THR A 52 0.49 8.76 -2.43
CA THR A 52 -0.81 9.45 -2.50
C THR A 52 -2.00 8.48 -2.38
N LEU A 53 -1.83 7.25 -2.83
CA LEU A 53 -2.84 6.20 -2.79
C LEU A 53 -3.03 5.62 -1.38
N ILE A 54 -1.98 5.63 -0.56
CA ILE A 54 -1.94 4.99 0.77
C ILE A 54 -1.92 5.99 1.95
N SER A 55 -1.77 7.29 1.68
CA SER A 55 -1.70 8.37 2.69
C SER A 55 -3.06 8.91 3.08
#